data_AF-A0A355EJM6-F1
#
_entry.id   AF-A0A355EJM6-F1
#
_cell.length_a   1.000
_cell.length_b   1.000
_cell.length_c   1.000
_cell.angle_alpha   90.00
_cell.angle_beta   90.00
_cell.angle_gamma   90.00
#
_symmetry.space_group_name_H-M   'P 1'
#
loop_
_entity.id
_entity.type
_entity.pdbx_description
1 polymer ?
#
loop_
_entity_poly.entity_id
_entity_poly.type
_entity_poly.pdbx_seq_one_letter_code
_entity_poly.pdbx_strand_id
1 'polypeptide(L)'
;MKLFGVSMFILLTLIFVAPSCAGSTCDPCTKEAVLLDQQSKKLLNIGLNSMRWLLGASPDDYLLHASLVQGNQLGAIEALEKNGYVRLELVDKLPGGTRDTFLRIIPTAKGQDIINALTK
;
A
#
# COMPACT_ATOMS: atom_id res chain seq x y z
N MET A 1 52.33 -19.90 -34.93
CA MET A 1 50.85 -19.84 -34.86
C MET A 1 50.47 -18.80 -33.81
N LYS A 2 49.92 -17.66 -34.24
CA LYS A 2 49.42 -16.59 -33.36
C LYS A 2 47.91 -16.80 -33.22
N LEU A 3 47.44 -17.13 -32.02
CA LEU A 3 46.01 -17.24 -31.71
C LEU A 3 45.60 -16.08 -30.81
N PHE A 4 44.62 -15.34 -31.33
CA PHE A 4 43.46 -14.72 -30.68
C PHE A 4 43.59 -14.08 -29.29
N GLY A 5 43.24 -12.80 -29.27
CA GLY A 5 42.87 -12.11 -28.05
C GLY A 5 42.68 -10.63 -28.31
N VAL A 6 41.81 -10.29 -29.27
CA VAL A 6 41.35 -8.92 -29.50
C VAL A 6 40.75 -8.43 -28.18
N SER A 7 41.53 -7.62 -27.45
CA SER A 7 41.08 -6.89 -26.27
C SER A 7 40.04 -5.89 -26.74
N MET A 8 38.79 -6.36 -26.79
CA MET A 8 37.64 -5.61 -27.23
C MET A 8 37.36 -4.56 -26.17
N PHE A 9 37.82 -3.35 -26.48
CA PHE A 9 37.37 -2.06 -25.97
C PHE A 9 35.91 -2.11 -25.47
N ILE A 10 35.70 -2.41 -24.20
CA ILE A 10 34.46 -2.06 -23.49
C ILE A 10 34.71 -0.69 -22.88
N LEU A 11 34.79 0.30 -23.76
CA LEU A 11 34.65 1.72 -23.43
C LEU A 11 33.16 2.04 -23.49
N LEU A 12 32.36 1.37 -22.64
CA LEU A 12 30.97 1.77 -22.42
C LEU A 12 30.98 2.92 -21.42
N THR A 13 31.11 4.12 -21.99
CA THR A 13 30.25 5.26 -21.69
C THR A 13 29.65 5.26 -20.28
N LEU A 14 30.37 5.92 -19.37
CA LEU A 14 29.83 6.60 -18.20
C LEU A 14 28.70 7.54 -18.65
N ILE A 15 27.49 7.00 -18.75
CA ILE A 15 26.27 7.79 -18.78
C ILE A 15 26.09 8.29 -17.34
N PHE A 16 26.70 9.45 -17.07
CA PHE A 16 26.31 10.30 -15.96
C PHE A 16 24.86 10.73 -16.21
N VAL A 17 23.90 9.92 -15.74
CA VAL A 17 22.52 10.34 -15.57
C VAL A 17 22.52 11.27 -14.37
N ALA A 18 22.76 12.56 -14.60
CA ALA A 18 22.40 13.58 -13.64
C ALA A 18 20.87 13.56 -13.49
N PRO A 19 20.29 13.35 -12.30
CA PRO A 19 18.88 13.61 -12.11
C PRO A 19 18.67 15.13 -12.08
N SER A 20 18.41 15.70 -13.26
CA SER A 20 17.77 17.00 -13.40
C SER A 20 16.30 16.87 -12.97
N CYS A 21 16.04 16.87 -11.66
CA CYS A 21 14.68 17.06 -11.16
C CYS A 21 14.41 18.58 -11.06
N ALA A 22 13.97 19.14 -12.19
CA ALA A 22 13.26 20.40 -12.24
C ALA A 22 11.95 20.27 -11.45
N GLY A 23 11.62 21.32 -10.70
CA GLY A 23 10.56 21.34 -9.70
C GLY A 23 9.19 20.93 -10.19
N SER A 24 8.55 20.09 -9.37
CA SER A 24 7.11 19.97 -9.26
C SER A 24 6.81 20.17 -7.79
N THR A 25 6.15 21.28 -7.47
CA THR A 25 5.57 21.59 -6.17
C THR A 25 4.63 20.46 -5.73
N CYS A 26 5.11 19.58 -4.86
CA CYS A 26 4.27 18.79 -3.99
C CYS A 26 4.66 19.17 -2.57
N ASP A 27 3.68 19.59 -1.80
CA ASP A 27 3.73 19.88 -0.36
C ASP A 27 4.64 18.92 0.41
N PRO A 28 5.16 19.32 1.59
CA PRO A 28 5.99 18.46 2.40
C PRO A 28 5.16 17.25 2.85
N CYS A 29 5.16 16.18 2.03
CA CYS A 29 5.34 14.84 2.53
C CYS A 29 6.64 14.90 3.34
N THR A 30 6.51 15.33 4.60
CA THR A 30 7.61 15.55 5.51
C THR A 30 8.45 14.28 5.49
N LYS A 31 9.78 14.42 5.56
CA LYS A 31 10.69 13.26 5.62
C LYS A 31 10.22 12.22 6.64
N GLU A 32 9.55 12.67 7.70
CA GLU A 32 8.85 11.88 8.71
C GLU A 32 7.79 10.94 8.14
N ALA A 33 6.86 11.41 7.31
CA ALA A 33 5.83 10.57 6.69
C ALA A 33 6.45 9.46 5.82
N VAL A 34 7.54 9.78 5.11
CA VAL A 34 8.29 8.81 4.32
C VAL A 34 8.98 7.76 5.21
N LEU A 35 9.60 8.19 6.30
CA LEU A 35 10.24 7.29 7.26
C LEU A 35 9.22 6.37 7.95
N LEU A 36 8.07 6.90 8.33
CA LEU A 36 6.96 6.14 8.92
C LEU A 36 6.41 5.10 7.94
N ASP A 37 6.26 5.44 6.65
CA ASP A 37 5.85 4.48 5.63
C ASP A 37 6.89 3.38 5.40
N GLN A 38 8.17 3.73 5.39
CA GLN A 38 9.25 2.75 5.30
C GLN A 38 9.27 1.81 6.51
N GLN A 39 9.08 2.34 7.72
CA GLN A 39 9.00 1.54 8.95
C GLN A 39 7.79 0.62 8.96
N SER A 40 6.61 1.13 8.58
CA SER A 40 5.39 0.32 8.43
C SER A 40 5.61 -0.84 7.46
N LYS A 41 6.21 -0.56 6.29
CA LYS A 41 6.52 -1.60 5.31
C LYS A 41 7.52 -2.62 5.86
N LYS A 42 8.53 -2.17 6.59
CA LYS A 42 9.56 -3.06 7.17
C LYS A 42 9.01 -3.96 8.28
N LEU A 43 8.19 -3.42 9.17
CA LEU A 43 7.73 -4.12 10.37
C LEU A 43 6.45 -4.91 10.13
N LEU A 44 5.52 -4.34 9.36
CA LEU A 44 4.16 -4.86 9.19
C LEU A 44 3.90 -5.37 7.76
N ASN A 45 4.82 -5.16 6.82
CA ASN A 45 4.68 -5.50 5.40
C ASN A 45 3.48 -4.82 4.71
N ILE A 46 3.08 -3.64 5.23
CA ILE A 46 1.99 -2.80 4.70
C ILE A 46 2.41 -1.32 4.75
N GLY A 47 1.87 -0.48 3.87
CA GLY A 47 2.12 0.96 3.88
C GLY A 47 1.17 1.73 4.81
N LEU A 48 1.45 3.02 5.04
CA LEU A 48 0.60 3.87 5.90
C LEU A 48 -0.86 3.96 5.43
N ASN A 49 -1.08 3.97 4.11
CA ASN A 49 -2.43 4.01 3.54
C ASN A 49 -3.25 2.77 3.92
N SER A 50 -2.64 1.59 3.92
CA SER A 50 -3.26 0.36 4.43
C SER A 50 -3.51 0.46 5.92
N MET A 51 -2.56 1.00 6.69
CA MET A 51 -2.70 1.12 8.14
C MET A 51 -3.86 2.04 8.55
N ARG A 52 -4.15 3.10 7.80
CA ARG A 52 -5.35 3.92 8.01
C ARG A 52 -6.63 3.07 7.95
N TRP A 53 -6.72 2.15 6.99
CA TRP A 53 -7.87 1.25 6.86
C TRP A 53 -7.94 0.24 8.00
N LEU A 54 -6.78 -0.24 8.49
CA LEU A 54 -6.73 -1.14 9.64
C LEU A 54 -7.23 -0.46 10.92
N LEU A 55 -6.80 0.78 11.17
CA LEU A 55 -7.22 1.53 12.37
C LEU A 55 -8.70 1.92 12.35
N GLY A 56 -9.28 2.08 11.16
CA GLY A 56 -10.71 2.32 10.98
C GLY A 56 -11.53 1.06 10.73
N ALA A 57 -10.95 -0.14 10.83
CA ALA A 57 -11.65 -1.38 10.53
C ALA A 57 -12.60 -1.76 11.67
N SER A 58 -13.88 -1.95 11.33
CA SER A 58 -14.93 -2.37 12.25
C SER A 58 -15.86 -3.38 11.56
N PRO A 59 -16.29 -4.44 12.26
CA PRO A 59 -17.27 -5.39 11.73
C PRO A 59 -18.69 -4.81 11.57
N ASP A 60 -18.93 -3.60 12.08
CA ASP A 60 -20.23 -2.94 11.99
C ASP A 60 -20.28 -1.91 10.85
N ASP A 61 -19.13 -1.60 10.25
CA ASP A 61 -19.01 -0.58 9.20
C ASP A 61 -19.04 -1.20 7.81
N TYR A 62 -19.82 -0.57 6.93
CA TYR A 62 -19.97 -0.96 5.52
C TYR A 62 -19.51 0.16 4.60
N LEU A 63 -18.57 -0.17 3.72
CA LEU A 63 -18.01 0.76 2.75
C LEU A 63 -18.60 0.47 1.37
N LEU A 64 -18.95 1.50 0.62
CA LEU A 64 -19.45 1.32 -0.74
C LEU A 64 -18.30 0.85 -1.67
N HIS A 65 -18.41 -0.36 -2.22
CA HIS A 65 -17.34 -0.97 -3.01
C HIS A 65 -16.99 -0.11 -4.23
N ALA A 66 -18.00 0.43 -4.92
CA ALA A 66 -17.81 1.30 -6.08
C ALA A 66 -16.95 2.53 -5.76
N SER A 67 -17.15 3.16 -4.59
CA SER A 67 -16.35 4.31 -4.15
C SER A 67 -14.89 3.94 -3.88
N LEU A 68 -14.64 2.75 -3.33
CA LEU A 68 -13.28 2.27 -3.08
C LEU A 68 -12.52 1.98 -4.37
N VAL A 69 -13.21 1.45 -5.38
CA VAL A 69 -12.65 1.22 -6.72
C VAL A 69 -12.34 2.56 -7.40
N GLN A 70 -13.32 3.48 -7.43
CA GLN A 70 -13.14 4.79 -8.06
C GLN A 70 -12.03 5.62 -7.39
N GLY A 71 -11.90 5.52 -6.07
CA GLY A 71 -10.85 6.20 -5.30
C GLY A 71 -9.48 5.51 -5.31
N ASN A 72 -9.33 4.40 -6.04
CA ASN A 72 -8.11 3.57 -6.06
C ASN A 72 -7.63 3.15 -4.65
N GLN A 73 -8.58 2.88 -3.75
CA GLN A 73 -8.31 2.52 -2.36
C GLN A 73 -8.28 1.01 -2.13
N LEU A 74 -8.85 0.23 -3.06
CA LEU A 74 -9.02 -1.22 -2.92
C LEU A 74 -7.69 -1.93 -2.68
N GLY A 75 -6.64 -1.60 -3.44
CA GLY A 75 -5.33 -2.25 -3.29
C GLY A 75 -4.69 -2.06 -1.92
N ALA A 76 -4.94 -0.94 -1.24
CA ALA A 76 -4.46 -0.72 0.12
C ALA A 76 -5.20 -1.61 1.13
N ILE A 77 -6.49 -1.88 0.91
CA ILE A 77 -7.33 -2.73 1.75
C ILE A 77 -7.01 -4.21 1.49
N GLU A 78 -6.88 -4.62 0.23
CA GLU A 78 -6.48 -5.98 -0.17
C GLU A 78 -5.09 -6.35 0.37
N ALA A 79 -4.17 -5.38 0.47
CA ALA A 79 -2.87 -5.60 1.10
C ALA A 79 -2.99 -5.99 2.58
N LEU A 80 -4.01 -5.51 3.32
CA LEU A 80 -4.24 -5.91 4.70
C LEU A 80 -4.70 -7.37 4.79
N GLU A 81 -5.60 -7.79 3.91
CA GLU A 81 -6.09 -9.17 3.86
C GLU A 81 -4.99 -10.14 3.46
N LYS A 82 -4.21 -9.79 2.43
CA LYS A 82 -3.04 -10.57 2.00
C LYS A 82 -2.02 -10.78 3.11
N ASN A 83 -1.88 -9.83 4.03
CA ASN A 83 -0.97 -9.93 5.18
C ASN A 83 -1.64 -10.49 6.46
N GLY A 84 -2.90 -10.89 6.38
CA GLY A 84 -3.66 -11.54 7.46
C GLY A 84 -4.11 -10.61 8.58
N TYR A 85 -4.14 -9.29 8.36
CA TYR A 85 -4.60 -8.32 9.38
C TYR A 85 -6.11 -8.13 9.39
N VAL A 86 -6.76 -8.34 8.24
CA VAL A 86 -8.22 -8.23 8.11
C VAL A 86 -8.76 -9.37 7.28
N ARG A 87 -10.07 -9.59 7.35
CA ARG A 87 -10.86 -10.36 6.39
C ARG A 87 -11.78 -9.40 5.66
N LEU A 88 -11.88 -9.56 4.34
CA LEU A 88 -12.79 -8.77 3.52
C LEU A 88 -14.04 -9.59 3.21
N GLU A 89 -15.19 -8.95 3.39
CA GLU A 89 -16.48 -9.57 3.04
C GLU A 89 -17.26 -8.63 2.13
N LEU A 90 -17.61 -9.13 0.95
CA LEU A 90 -18.49 -8.44 0.02
C LEU A 90 -19.95 -8.79 0.34
N VAL A 91 -20.78 -7.75 0.43
CA VAL A 91 -22.21 -7.88 0.74
C VAL A 91 -22.98 -7.20 -0.37
N ASP A 92 -23.68 -7.98 -1.18
CA ASP A 92 -24.34 -7.48 -2.40
C ASP A 92 -25.60 -6.66 -2.14
N LYS A 93 -26.14 -6.71 -0.90
CA LYS A 93 -27.35 -5.97 -0.49
C LYS A 93 -27.37 -5.76 1.02
N LEU A 94 -27.53 -4.51 1.45
CA LEU A 94 -27.92 -4.22 2.84
C LEU A 94 -29.46 -4.31 2.99
N PRO A 95 -29.96 -4.72 4.16
CA PRO A 95 -31.40 -4.72 4.45
C PRO A 95 -31.93 -3.27 4.34
N GLY A 96 -32.66 -2.97 3.27
CA GLY A 96 -33.09 -1.60 2.95
C GLY A 96 -33.20 -1.26 1.46
N GLY A 97 -32.63 -2.09 0.56
CA GLY A 97 -33.01 -2.11 -0.87
C GLY A 97 -32.08 -1.40 -1.86
N THR A 98 -30.94 -0.86 -1.43
CA THR A 98 -29.91 -0.39 -2.37
C THR A 98 -29.25 -1.59 -3.06
N ARG A 99 -29.26 -1.61 -4.40
CA ARG A 99 -28.62 -2.65 -5.23
C ARG A 99 -27.13 -2.35 -5.42
N ASP A 100 -26.45 -2.10 -4.32
CA ASP A 100 -25.03 -1.77 -4.32
C ASP A 100 -24.24 -2.85 -3.58
N THR A 101 -23.03 -3.13 -4.07
CA THR A 101 -22.09 -4.00 -3.36
C THR A 101 -21.34 -3.19 -2.29
N PHE A 102 -21.36 -3.71 -1.08
CA PHE A 102 -20.64 -3.16 0.07
C PHE A 102 -19.46 -4.03 0.42
N LEU A 103 -18.40 -3.43 0.93
CA LEU A 103 -17.23 -4.08 1.48
C LEU A 103 -17.22 -3.88 2.99
N ARG A 104 -17.02 -4.97 3.72
CA ARG A 104 -16.79 -4.95 5.15
C ARG A 104 -15.35 -5.35 5.45
N ILE A 105 -14.68 -4.58 6.32
CA ILE A 105 -13.29 -4.80 6.72
C ILE A 105 -13.30 -5.28 8.17
N ILE A 106 -13.05 -6.57 8.38
CA ILE A 106 -13.13 -7.20 9.70
C ILE A 106 -11.72 -7.44 10.23
N PRO A 107 -11.30 -6.83 11.35
CA PRO A 107 -10.01 -7.13 11.96
C PRO A 107 -9.87 -8.60 12.33
N THR A 108 -8.73 -9.21 12.02
CA THR A 108 -8.35 -10.51 12.61
C THR A 108 -7.79 -10.30 14.01
N ALA A 109 -7.52 -11.38 14.76
CA ALA A 109 -6.80 -11.27 16.04
C ALA A 109 -5.45 -10.53 15.88
N LYS A 110 -4.70 -10.85 14.80
CA LYS A 110 -3.45 -10.18 14.46
C LYS A 110 -3.65 -8.69 14.16
N GLY A 111 -4.70 -8.34 13.42
CA GLY A 111 -5.05 -6.94 13.16
C GLY A 111 -5.43 -6.19 14.45
N GLN A 112 -6.20 -6.84 15.31
CA GLN A 112 -6.64 -6.28 16.59
C GLN A 112 -5.46 -6.03 17.53
N ASP A 113 -4.46 -6.91 17.55
CA ASP A 113 -3.23 -6.70 18.33
C ASP A 113 -2.50 -5.42 17.91
N ILE A 114 -2.42 -5.15 16.59
CA ILE A 114 -1.82 -3.92 16.07
C ILE A 114 -2.66 -2.69 16.43
N ILE A 115 -3.98 -2.77 16.27
CA ILE A 115 -4.91 -1.68 16.66
C ILE A 115 -4.70 -1.35 18.14
N ASN A 116 -4.69 -2.37 19.01
CA ASN A 116 -4.52 -2.21 20.45
C ASN A 116 -3.14 -1.64 20.83
N ALA A 117 -2.09 -1.97 20.08
CA ALA A 117 -0.74 -1.45 20.32
C ALA A 117 -0.58 0.02 19.92
N LEU A 118 -1.39 0.53 18.99
CA LEU A 118 -1.31 1.89 18.46
C LEU A 118 -2.34 2.86 19.04
N THR A 119 -3.37 2.36 19.73
CA THR A 119 -4.47 3.16 20.30
C THR A 119 -4.47 3.25 21.82
N LYS A 120 -3.56 2.53 22.48
CA LYS A 120 -3.28 2.66 23.93
C LYS A 120 -2.22 3.72 24.18
#